data_AF-A0A077XTA3-F1
#
_entry.id   AF-A0A077XTA3-F1
#
_cell.length_a   1.000
_cell.length_b   1.000
_cell.length_c   1.000
_cell.angle_alpha   90.00
_cell.angle_beta   90.00
_cell.angle_gamma   90.00
#
_symmetry.space_group_name_H-M   'P 1'
#
loop_
_entity.id
_entity.type
_entity.pdbx_description
1 polymer ?
#
loop_
_entity_poly.entity_id
_entity_poly.type
_entity_poly.pdbx_seq_one_letter_code
_entity_poly.pdbx_strand_id
1 'polypeptide(L)'
;MDKGTKIEKAGASTPATPSKVEGTQSSDQSKLDLNTNASSEEVQKLQGELDAKESEIISLKDDLKAKTDQIAALETEHQAFKDKLKPEIEKIQAENKDLKGKIEKLQGELVKAGGKAKTGKSEKKFTVISAFRDNQGGEGVFNIGDDVSHLDADRLENLVSRELVQKG
;
A
#
# COMPACT_ATOMS: atom_id res chain seq x y z
N MET A 1 -139.78 14.14 -18.03
CA MET A 1 -138.60 15.03 -18.10
C MET A 1 -137.71 14.72 -16.92
N ASP A 2 -136.39 14.76 -17.14
CA ASP A 2 -135.27 14.47 -16.23
C ASP A 2 -135.03 12.99 -15.84
N LYS A 3 -134.05 12.33 -16.49
CA LYS A 3 -132.59 12.20 -16.16
C LYS A 3 -132.40 10.95 -15.29
N GLY A 4 -131.76 9.86 -15.72
CA GLY A 4 -130.54 9.77 -16.51
C GLY A 4 -129.38 9.52 -15.55
N THR A 5 -129.11 8.27 -15.17
CA THR A 5 -127.87 7.89 -14.48
C THR A 5 -127.44 6.46 -14.81
N LYS A 6 -126.36 6.37 -15.58
CA LYS A 6 -125.50 5.19 -15.78
C LYS A 6 -124.58 5.02 -14.58
N ILE A 7 -124.35 3.79 -14.12
CA ILE A 7 -123.15 3.38 -13.37
C ILE A 7 -122.92 1.89 -13.72
N GLU A 8 -122.17 1.54 -14.76
CA GLU A 8 -120.73 1.23 -14.79
C GLU A 8 -120.24 0.10 -13.86
N LYS A 9 -120.28 -1.12 -14.42
CA LYS A 9 -119.24 -2.17 -14.46
C LYS A 9 -118.11 -2.08 -13.41
N ALA A 10 -118.23 -2.86 -12.33
CA ALA A 10 -117.10 -3.21 -11.47
C ALA A 10 -116.39 -4.46 -12.02
N GLY A 11 -115.24 -4.26 -12.69
CA GLY A 11 -114.29 -5.31 -13.00
C GLY A 11 -113.53 -5.73 -11.75
N ALA A 12 -113.37 -7.04 -11.56
CA ALA A 12 -112.59 -7.62 -10.47
C ALA A 12 -111.11 -7.23 -10.61
N SER A 13 -110.60 -6.48 -9.63
CA SER A 13 -109.17 -6.22 -9.46
C SER A 13 -108.49 -7.48 -8.94
N THR A 14 -107.48 -7.96 -9.65
CA THR A 14 -106.52 -8.95 -9.17
C THR A 14 -105.73 -8.40 -7.97
N PRO A 15 -105.31 -9.25 -7.01
CA PRO A 15 -104.40 -8.82 -5.96
C PRO A 15 -102.98 -8.69 -6.52
N ALA A 16 -102.37 -7.52 -6.32
CA ALA A 16 -100.96 -7.31 -6.63
C ALA A 16 -100.09 -8.07 -5.59
N THR A 17 -99.24 -8.97 -6.08
CA THR A 17 -98.20 -9.64 -5.31
C THR A 17 -97.22 -8.60 -4.75
N PRO A 18 -96.90 -8.59 -3.44
CA PRO A 18 -95.87 -7.71 -2.92
C PRO A 18 -94.50 -8.13 -3.47
N SER A 19 -93.84 -7.22 -4.18
CA SER A 19 -92.49 -7.43 -4.71
C SER A 19 -91.50 -7.49 -3.54
N LYS A 20 -90.89 -8.67 -3.36
CA LYS A 20 -89.87 -8.94 -2.34
C LYS A 20 -88.58 -8.21 -2.71
N VAL A 21 -88.34 -7.06 -2.09
CA VAL A 21 -87.06 -6.36 -2.13
C VAL A 21 -86.20 -6.87 -0.97
N GLU A 22 -85.66 -8.08 -1.12
CA GLU A 22 -84.65 -8.63 -0.21
C GLU A 22 -83.58 -9.30 -1.06
N GLY A 23 -82.40 -8.67 -1.22
CA GLY A 23 -81.32 -9.34 -1.94
C GLY A 23 -80.02 -8.56 -2.17
N THR A 24 -79.95 -7.25 -1.98
CA THR A 24 -78.76 -6.47 -2.38
C THR A 24 -77.83 -6.04 -1.23
N GLN A 25 -78.31 -5.85 0.00
CA GLN A 25 -77.46 -5.34 1.11
C GLN A 25 -76.36 -6.31 1.57
N SER A 26 -76.58 -7.63 1.53
CA SER A 26 -75.62 -8.63 2.04
C SER A 26 -74.39 -8.81 1.11
N SER A 27 -74.58 -8.63 -0.20
CA SER A 27 -73.50 -8.72 -1.21
C SER A 27 -72.50 -7.57 -1.11
N ASP A 28 -72.99 -6.36 -0.88
CA ASP A 28 -72.13 -5.17 -0.92
C ASP A 28 -71.33 -5.02 0.39
N GLN A 29 -71.92 -5.45 1.51
CA GLN A 29 -71.24 -5.47 2.80
C GLN A 29 -70.10 -6.49 2.85
N SER A 30 -70.33 -7.71 2.34
CA SER A 30 -69.29 -8.74 2.24
C SER A 30 -68.13 -8.37 1.31
N LYS A 31 -68.41 -7.66 0.20
CA LYS A 31 -67.36 -7.09 -0.66
C LYS A 31 -66.56 -5.99 0.04
N LEU A 32 -67.24 -5.14 0.82
CA LEU A 32 -66.58 -4.10 1.61
C LEU A 32 -65.63 -4.73 2.63
N ASP A 33 -66.10 -5.72 3.38
CA ASP A 33 -65.34 -6.41 4.42
C ASP A 33 -64.09 -7.09 3.85
N LEU A 34 -64.21 -7.77 2.70
CA LEU A 34 -63.08 -8.36 1.98
C LEU A 34 -62.05 -7.31 1.56
N ASN A 35 -62.51 -6.16 1.08
CA ASN A 35 -61.62 -5.08 0.63
C ASN A 35 -60.91 -4.39 1.81
N THR A 36 -61.61 -4.19 2.94
CA THR A 36 -60.99 -3.66 4.16
C THR A 36 -59.98 -4.63 4.77
N ASN A 37 -60.25 -5.94 4.74
CA ASN A 37 -59.30 -6.95 5.23
C ASN A 37 -58.05 -6.99 4.37
N ALA A 38 -58.19 -7.01 3.04
CA ALA A 38 -57.06 -6.96 2.12
C ALA A 38 -56.21 -5.70 2.31
N SER A 39 -56.86 -4.53 2.48
CA SER A 39 -56.16 -3.29 2.77
C SER A 39 -55.44 -3.31 4.13
N SER A 40 -56.03 -3.92 5.16
CA SER A 40 -55.39 -4.07 6.46
C SER A 40 -54.17 -4.98 6.41
N GLU A 41 -54.21 -6.08 5.65
CA GLU A 41 -53.07 -6.98 5.45
C GLU A 41 -51.93 -6.26 4.73
N GLU A 42 -52.24 -5.46 3.70
CA GLU A 42 -51.23 -4.69 2.98
C GLU A 42 -50.57 -3.62 3.86
N VAL A 43 -51.34 -2.93 4.71
CA VAL A 43 -50.80 -1.98 5.71
C VAL A 43 -49.87 -2.67 6.70
N GLN A 44 -50.24 -3.85 7.22
CA GLN A 44 -49.37 -4.61 8.12
C GLN A 44 -48.07 -5.05 7.45
N LYS A 45 -48.15 -5.49 6.19
CA LYS A 45 -46.96 -5.86 5.39
C LYS A 45 -46.04 -4.67 5.18
N LEU A 46 -46.59 -3.52 4.76
CA LEU A 46 -45.82 -2.29 4.55
C LEU A 46 -45.19 -1.79 5.85
N GLN A 47 -45.89 -1.92 6.98
CA GLN A 47 -45.32 -1.55 8.29
C GLN A 47 -44.13 -2.44 8.64
N GLY A 48 -44.23 -3.76 8.43
CA GLY A 48 -43.10 -4.67 8.67
C GLY A 48 -41.91 -4.41 7.74
N GLU A 49 -42.16 -4.08 6.47
CA GLU A 49 -41.11 -3.66 5.53
C GLU A 49 -40.44 -2.36 5.97
N LEU A 50 -41.21 -1.39 6.46
CA LEU A 50 -40.69 -0.12 6.97
C LEU A 50 -39.80 -0.33 8.20
N ASP A 51 -40.23 -1.13 9.17
CA ASP A 51 -39.47 -1.42 10.38
C ASP A 51 -38.15 -2.15 10.05
N ALA A 52 -38.19 -3.07 9.08
CA ALA A 52 -37.00 -3.75 8.57
C ALA A 52 -36.02 -2.79 7.89
N LYS A 53 -36.53 -1.85 7.08
CA LYS A 53 -35.71 -0.82 6.44
C LYS A 53 -35.13 0.18 7.43
N GLU A 54 -35.88 0.58 8.46
CA GLU A 54 -35.36 1.45 9.53
C GLU A 54 -34.19 0.76 10.26
N SER A 55 -34.34 -0.53 10.56
CA SER A 55 -33.29 -1.34 11.19
C SER A 55 -32.03 -1.45 10.31
N GLU A 56 -32.21 -1.67 9.00
CA GLU A 56 -31.12 -1.69 8.02
C GLU A 56 -30.39 -0.33 7.96
N ILE A 57 -31.13 0.78 7.96
CA ILE A 57 -30.56 2.14 7.96
C ILE A 57 -29.72 2.40 9.21
N ILE A 58 -30.20 1.97 10.38
CA ILE A 58 -29.44 2.13 11.64
C ILE A 58 -28.13 1.34 11.56
N SER A 59 -28.19 0.07 11.13
CA SER A 59 -26.99 -0.77 10.97
C SER A 59 -25.97 -0.15 10.01
N LEU A 60 -26.44 0.35 8.85
CA LEU A 60 -25.56 0.97 7.86
C LEU A 60 -24.93 2.28 8.37
N LYS A 61 -25.66 3.06 9.18
CA LYS A 61 -25.10 4.26 9.82
C LYS A 61 -24.00 3.92 10.81
N ASP A 62 -24.20 2.88 11.62
CA ASP A 62 -23.20 2.44 12.58
C ASP A 62 -21.94 1.91 11.88
N ASP A 63 -22.12 1.11 10.83
CA ASP A 63 -21.01 0.61 9.99
C ASP A 63 -20.24 1.75 9.32
N LEU A 64 -20.96 2.74 8.77
CA LEU A 64 -20.34 3.91 8.15
C LEU A 64 -19.54 4.70 9.18
N LYS A 65 -20.08 4.92 10.37
CA LYS A 65 -19.36 5.58 11.46
C LYS A 65 -18.09 4.81 11.84
N ALA A 66 -18.19 3.49 12.03
CA ALA A 66 -17.04 2.66 12.37
C ALA A 66 -15.94 2.69 11.28
N LYS A 67 -16.34 2.70 10.01
CA LYS A 67 -15.41 2.83 8.87
C LYS A 67 -14.76 4.21 8.82
N THR A 68 -15.50 5.27 9.08
CA THR A 68 -14.95 6.63 9.18
C THR A 68 -13.91 6.73 10.30
N ASP A 69 -14.21 6.17 11.48
CA ASP A 69 -13.28 6.16 12.62
C ASP A 69 -12.00 5.36 12.28
N GLN A 70 -12.13 4.22 11.57
CA GLN A 70 -10.99 3.43 11.09
C GLN A 70 -10.12 4.19 10.09
N ILE A 71 -10.73 4.92 9.16
CA ILE A 71 -9.99 5.75 8.19
C ILE A 71 -9.19 6.83 8.92
N ALA A 72 -9.80 7.56 9.86
CA ALA A 72 -9.13 8.61 10.62
C ALA A 72 -7.92 8.07 11.43
N ALA A 73 -8.06 6.87 12.01
CA ALA A 73 -6.96 6.21 12.71
C ALA A 73 -5.80 5.86 11.77
N LEU A 74 -6.10 5.28 10.61
CA LEU A 74 -5.10 4.92 9.59
C LEU A 74 -4.40 6.16 9.01
N GLU A 75 -5.13 7.25 8.78
CA GLU A 75 -4.54 8.52 8.34
C GLU A 75 -3.56 9.08 9.37
N THR A 76 -3.92 9.02 10.65
CA THR A 76 -3.05 9.44 11.76
C THR A 76 -1.78 8.58 11.84
N GLU A 77 -1.92 7.26 11.76
CA GLU A 77 -0.79 6.33 11.79
C GLU A 77 0.14 6.55 10.59
N HIS A 78 -0.42 6.70 9.39
CA HIS A 78 0.34 6.95 8.17
C HIS A 78 1.09 8.29 8.23
N GLN A 79 0.49 9.33 8.81
CA GLN A 79 1.17 10.60 9.02
C GLN A 79 2.31 10.48 10.02
N ALA A 80 2.11 9.77 11.13
CA ALA A 80 3.17 9.51 12.11
C ALA A 80 4.36 8.73 11.50
N PHE A 81 4.10 7.76 10.63
CA PHE A 81 5.14 7.06 9.89
C PHE A 81 5.91 7.99 8.94
N LYS A 82 5.21 8.87 8.21
CA LYS A 82 5.87 9.85 7.35
C LYS A 82 6.77 10.79 8.13
N ASP A 83 6.28 11.30 9.25
CA ASP A 83 7.02 12.23 10.11
C ASP A 83 8.26 11.58 10.74
N LYS A 84 8.23 10.26 10.95
CA LYS A 84 9.39 9.49 11.41
C LYS A 84 10.38 9.18 10.29
N LEU A 85 9.91 8.68 9.15
CA LEU A 85 10.78 8.16 8.09
C LEU A 85 11.45 9.25 7.27
N LYS A 86 10.77 10.37 7.01
CA LYS A 86 11.34 11.48 6.23
C LYS A 86 12.65 12.03 6.82
N PRO A 87 12.73 12.43 8.10
CA PRO A 87 13.98 12.92 8.68
C PRO A 87 15.06 11.84 8.76
N GLU A 88 14.68 10.57 8.95
CA GLU A 88 15.64 9.46 8.97
C GLU A 88 16.29 9.23 7.61
N ILE A 89 15.51 9.33 6.53
CA ILE A 89 16.02 9.31 5.15
C ILE A 89 16.98 10.49 4.92
N GLU A 90 16.60 11.70 5.31
CA GLU A 90 17.44 12.90 5.15
C GLU A 90 18.77 12.77 5.92
N LYS A 91 18.73 12.21 7.14
CA LYS A 91 19.92 11.92 7.94
C LYS A 91 20.84 10.92 7.24
N ILE A 92 20.32 9.79 6.79
CA ILE A 92 21.10 8.75 6.09
C ILE A 92 21.71 9.30 4.79
N GLN A 93 20.98 10.14 4.06
CA GLN A 93 21.50 10.79 2.86
C GLN A 93 22.66 11.74 3.18
N ALA A 94 22.57 12.52 4.26
CA ALA A 94 23.64 13.39 4.71
C ALA A 94 24.89 12.59 5.12
N GLU A 95 24.72 11.54 5.93
CA GLU A 95 25.81 10.65 6.34
C GLU A 95 26.51 9.99 5.15
N ASN A 96 25.74 9.51 4.16
CA ASN A 96 26.30 8.93 2.94
C ASN A 96 27.12 9.93 2.13
N LYS A 97 26.66 11.19 2.03
CA LYS A 97 27.40 12.26 1.36
C LYS A 97 28.72 12.54 2.07
N ASP A 98 28.71 12.62 3.39
CA ASP A 98 29.91 12.84 4.19
C ASP A 98 30.91 11.69 4.09
N LEU A 99 30.44 10.45 4.16
CA LEU A 99 31.27 9.26 4.00
C LEU A 99 31.91 9.22 2.61
N LYS A 100 31.15 9.54 1.56
CA LYS A 100 31.68 9.62 0.20
C LYS A 100 32.79 10.67 0.09
N GLY A 101 32.59 11.85 0.66
CA GLY A 101 33.61 12.91 0.70
C GLY A 101 34.88 12.48 1.46
N LYS A 102 34.74 11.74 2.58
CA LYS A 102 35.88 11.17 3.31
C LYS A 102 36.63 10.14 2.48
N ILE A 103 35.92 9.26 1.76
CA ILE A 103 36.53 8.26 0.87
C ILE A 103 37.34 8.95 -0.24
N GLU A 104 36.77 9.93 -0.92
CA GLU A 104 37.45 10.69 -1.98
C GLU A 104 38.72 11.38 -1.45
N LYS A 105 38.66 11.97 -0.25
CA LYS A 105 39.82 12.58 0.40
C LYS A 105 40.92 11.56 0.70
N LEU A 106 40.57 10.43 1.32
CA LEU A 106 41.52 9.36 1.65
C LEU A 106 42.16 8.75 0.40
N GLN A 107 41.39 8.57 -0.68
CA GLN A 107 41.92 8.14 -1.97
C GLN A 107 42.93 9.14 -2.52
N GLY A 108 42.62 10.44 -2.47
CA GLY A 108 43.56 11.49 -2.87
C GLY A 108 44.83 11.51 -2.02
N GLU A 109 44.72 11.29 -0.72
CA GLU A 109 45.87 11.17 0.19
C GLU A 109 46.72 9.94 -0.11
N LEU A 110 46.09 8.79 -0.39
CA LEU A 110 46.78 7.55 -0.75
C LEU A 110 47.56 7.70 -2.06
N VAL A 111 46.97 8.34 -3.08
CA VAL A 111 47.67 8.65 -4.34
C VAL A 111 48.87 9.54 -4.09
N LYS A 112 48.74 10.58 -3.25
CA LYS A 112 49.86 11.47 -2.89
C LYS A 112 50.95 10.74 -2.12
N ALA A 113 50.59 9.85 -1.20
CA ALA A 113 51.54 9.03 -0.44
C ALA A 113 52.29 8.04 -1.35
N GLY A 114 51.57 7.37 -2.26
CA GLY A 114 52.17 6.47 -3.26
C GLY A 114 53.06 7.19 -4.28
N GLY A 115 52.71 8.42 -4.65
CA GLY A 115 53.54 9.29 -5.50
C GLY A 115 54.84 9.71 -4.83
N LYS A 116 54.80 10.04 -3.54
CA LYS A 116 55.99 10.37 -2.73
C LYS A 116 56.91 9.17 -2.49
N ALA A 117 56.37 7.95 -2.45
CA ALA A 117 57.18 6.73 -2.34
C ALA A 117 57.97 6.40 -3.63
N LYS A 118 57.49 6.82 -4.80
CA LYS A 118 58.17 6.60 -6.10
C LYS A 118 59.24 7.62 -6.47
N THR A 119 59.23 8.81 -5.88
CA THR A 119 60.20 9.88 -6.19
C THR A 119 61.37 9.97 -5.21
N GLY A 120 61.41 9.13 -4.17
CA GLY A 120 62.45 9.15 -3.13
C GLY A 120 63.61 8.16 -3.31
N LYS A 121 63.70 7.42 -4.42
CA LYS A 121 64.70 6.35 -4.58
C LYS A 121 65.45 6.41 -5.91
N SER A 122 65.92 7.60 -6.28
CA SER A 122 66.95 7.74 -7.30
C SER A 122 68.20 8.29 -6.62
N GLU A 123 69.19 7.43 -6.36
CA GLU A 123 70.59 7.89 -6.39
C GLU A 123 71.62 6.75 -6.41
N LYS A 124 71.25 5.49 -6.18
CA LYS A 124 72.18 4.35 -6.23
C LYS A 124 71.55 3.19 -6.99
N LYS A 125 72.08 2.89 -8.18
CA LYS A 125 71.64 1.74 -8.97
C LYS A 125 72.33 0.49 -8.43
N PHE A 126 71.56 -0.51 -8.04
CA PHE A 126 72.09 -1.79 -7.58
C PHE A 126 71.82 -2.84 -8.65
N THR A 127 72.89 -3.45 -9.16
CA THR A 127 72.83 -4.42 -10.25
C THR A 127 73.38 -5.75 -9.80
N VAL A 128 72.67 -6.83 -10.12
CA VAL A 128 73.08 -8.19 -9.78
C VAL A 128 74.34 -8.55 -10.57
N ILE A 129 75.37 -9.00 -9.86
CA ILE A 129 76.64 -9.46 -10.46
C ILE A 129 76.84 -10.98 -10.32
N SER A 130 76.08 -11.62 -9.43
CA SER A 130 76.01 -13.07 -9.28
C SER A 130 74.57 -13.49 -9.07
N ALA A 131 74.08 -14.45 -9.88
CA ALA A 131 72.68 -14.84 -9.84
C ALA A 131 72.32 -15.47 -8.48
N PHE A 132 71.18 -15.06 -7.91
CA PHE A 132 70.70 -15.60 -6.65
C PHE A 132 69.19 -15.78 -6.66
N ARG A 133 68.70 -16.67 -5.80
CA ARG A 133 67.27 -16.84 -5.55
C ARG A 133 66.92 -16.19 -4.23
N ASP A 134 65.83 -15.43 -4.20
CA ASP A 134 65.29 -14.96 -2.94
C ASP A 134 64.48 -16.08 -2.26
N ASN A 135 64.80 -16.29 -0.99
CA ASN A 135 64.16 -17.30 -0.15
C ASN A 135 63.20 -16.68 0.87
N GLN A 136 63.04 -15.35 0.90
CA GLN A 136 62.25 -14.64 1.91
C GLN A 136 60.96 -13.97 1.39
N GLY A 137 60.80 -13.76 0.07
CA GLY A 137 59.66 -12.97 -0.45
C GLY A 137 58.92 -13.48 -1.69
N GLY A 138 59.30 -14.63 -2.27
CA GLY A 138 58.62 -15.18 -3.47
C GLY A 138 58.93 -14.44 -4.79
N GLU A 139 59.76 -13.39 -4.76
CA GLU A 139 60.32 -12.79 -5.97
C GLU A 139 61.42 -13.74 -6.50
N GLY A 140 61.21 -14.36 -7.65
CA GLY A 140 61.93 -15.56 -8.12
C GLY A 140 63.47 -15.52 -8.17
N VAL A 141 64.03 -15.84 -9.33
CA VAL A 141 65.49 -15.89 -9.52
C VAL A 141 65.93 -14.55 -10.10
N PHE A 142 66.88 -13.91 -9.42
CA PHE A 142 67.54 -12.69 -9.89
C PHE A 142 68.75 -13.07 -10.73
N ASN A 143 68.75 -12.64 -11.98
CA ASN A 143 69.81 -12.92 -12.95
C ASN A 143 70.84 -11.78 -12.97
N ILE A 144 72.04 -12.10 -13.44
CA ILE A 144 73.12 -11.13 -13.60
C ILE A 144 72.65 -10.01 -14.55
N GLY A 145 72.85 -8.76 -14.14
CA GLY A 145 72.40 -7.57 -14.87
C GLY A 145 71.05 -7.02 -14.43
N ASP A 146 70.28 -7.76 -13.61
CA ASP A 146 68.98 -7.29 -13.11
C ASP A 146 69.15 -6.10 -12.16
N ASP A 147 68.20 -5.15 -12.24
CA ASP A 147 68.13 -4.00 -11.35
C ASP A 147 67.30 -4.34 -10.11
N VAL A 148 67.97 -4.32 -8.95
CA VAL A 148 67.37 -4.65 -7.65
C VAL A 148 67.24 -3.43 -6.75
N SER A 149 67.37 -2.21 -7.29
CA SER A 149 67.30 -0.96 -6.51
C SER A 149 65.95 -0.76 -5.79
N HIS A 150 64.91 -1.52 -6.15
CA HIS A 150 63.62 -1.53 -5.47
C HIS A 150 63.67 -2.19 -4.08
N LEU A 151 64.61 -3.11 -3.82
CA LEU A 151 64.78 -3.80 -2.54
C LEU A 151 65.14 -2.85 -1.39
N ASP A 152 64.73 -3.16 -0.18
CA ASP A 152 65.02 -2.39 1.04
C ASP A 152 66.53 -2.23 1.31
N ALA A 153 66.90 -1.15 2.02
CA ALA A 153 68.30 -0.75 2.18
C ALA A 153 69.14 -1.81 2.91
N ASP A 154 68.60 -2.40 3.98
CA ASP A 154 69.27 -3.44 4.78
C ASP A 154 69.53 -4.70 3.93
N ARG A 155 68.58 -5.07 3.08
CA ARG A 155 68.71 -6.19 2.14
C ARG A 155 69.74 -5.90 1.07
N LEU A 156 69.75 -4.70 0.49
CA LEU A 156 70.76 -4.29 -0.49
C LEU A 156 72.17 -4.32 0.11
N GLU A 157 72.35 -3.86 1.34
CA GLU A 157 73.64 -3.90 2.03
C GLU A 157 74.10 -5.34 2.29
N ASN A 158 73.19 -6.23 2.69
CA ASN A 158 73.48 -7.65 2.82
C ASN A 158 73.92 -8.29 1.49
N LEU A 159 73.22 -7.98 0.39
CA LEU A 159 73.52 -8.52 -0.94
C LEU A 159 74.85 -7.99 -1.49
N VAL A 160 75.20 -6.73 -1.23
CA VAL A 160 76.52 -6.17 -1.55
C VAL A 160 77.61 -6.82 -0.72
N SER A 161 77.39 -7.02 0.58
CA SER A 161 78.35 -7.68 1.48
C SER A 161 78.61 -9.14 1.09
N ARG A 162 77.66 -9.77 0.39
CA ARG A 162 77.77 -11.13 -0.14
C ARG A 162 78.26 -11.18 -1.59
N GLU A 163 78.65 -10.03 -2.15
CA GLU A 163 79.13 -9.89 -3.54
C GLU A 163 78.11 -10.41 -4.59
N LEU A 164 76.83 -10.40 -4.26
CA LEU A 164 75.76 -10.81 -5.17
C LEU A 164 75.28 -9.64 -6.05
N VAL A 165 75.41 -8.43 -5.51
CA VAL A 165 74.95 -7.19 -6.12
C VAL A 165 76.05 -6.15 -6.03
N GLN A 166 76.24 -5.36 -7.08
CA GLN A 166 77.12 -4.22 -7.09
C GLN A 166 76.31 -2.92 -7.07
N LYS A 167 76.82 -1.96 -6.30
CA LYS A 167 76.34 -0.58 -6.31
C LYS A 167 77.08 0.21 -7.38
N GLY A 168 76.33 0.74 -8.34
CA GLY A 168 76.80 1.71 -9.34
C GLY A 168 76.85 3.14 -8.82
#